data_AF-A0A143HKD5-F1
#
_entry.id   AF-A0A143HKD5-F1
#
_cell.length_a   1.000
_cell.length_b   1.000
_cell.length_c   1.000
_cell.angle_alpha   90.00
_cell.angle_beta   90.00
_cell.angle_gamma   90.00
#
_symmetry.space_group_name_H-M   'P 1'
#
loop_
_entity.id
_entity.type
_entity.pdbx_description
1 polymer ?
#
loop_
_entity_poly.entity_id
_entity_poly.type
_entity_poly.pdbx_seq_one_letter_code
_entity_poly.pdbx_strand_id
1 'polypeptide(L)'
;MEAKSIYIATIHMKSKIDWDKSSGNEWSFVGEGSDFKELEVQEFIDSYFTEDELYLVIDRHNSFAIPKSKAGAEVKAKLSNQDITLCNNAFSKMVEFSYIGVAKHDAIKS
;
A
#
# COMPACT_ATOMS: atom_id res chain seq x y z
N MET A 1 5.56 3.78 16.23
CA MET A 1 5.08 2.39 16.45
C MET A 1 6.19 1.46 15.97
N GLU A 2 6.45 0.33 16.64
CA GLU A 2 7.46 -0.63 16.17
C GLU A 2 6.95 -1.47 14.99
N ALA A 3 7.88 -1.94 14.15
CA ALA A 3 7.57 -2.70 12.92
C ALA A 3 6.58 -3.85 13.13
N LYS A 4 6.80 -4.66 14.16
CA LYS A 4 5.92 -5.79 14.48
C LYS A 4 4.50 -5.35 14.81
N SER A 5 4.35 -4.23 15.52
CA SER A 5 3.03 -3.70 15.90
C SER A 5 2.30 -3.14 14.68
N ILE A 6 3.00 -2.43 13.79
CA ILE A 6 2.46 -1.93 12.51
C ILE A 6 1.96 -3.11 11.68
N TYR A 7 2.80 -4.14 11.50
CA TYR A 7 2.45 -5.32 10.74
C TYR A 7 1.20 -6.03 11.30
N ILE A 8 1.15 -6.29 12.60
CA ILE A 8 0.01 -6.97 13.24
C ILE A 8 -1.27 -6.14 13.08
N ALA A 9 -1.19 -4.82 13.27
CA ALA A 9 -2.33 -3.92 13.10
C ALA A 9 -2.85 -3.95 11.65
N THR A 10 -1.95 -3.85 10.67
CA THR A 10 -2.29 -3.91 9.25
C THR A 10 -2.96 -5.24 8.90
N ILE A 11 -2.39 -6.39 9.29
CA ILE A 11 -2.99 -7.70 9.00
C ILE A 11 -4.37 -7.85 9.65
N HIS A 12 -4.53 -7.39 10.90
CA HIS A 12 -5.82 -7.43 11.58
C HIS A 12 -6.86 -6.57 10.87
N MET A 13 -6.51 -5.35 10.48
CA MET A 13 -7.42 -4.38 9.87
C MET A 13 -7.72 -4.71 8.40
N LYS A 14 -6.76 -5.29 7.68
CA LYS A 14 -6.93 -5.80 6.31
C LYS A 14 -8.05 -6.82 6.19
N SER A 15 -8.27 -7.65 7.23
CA SER A 15 -9.40 -8.59 7.27
C SER A 15 -10.78 -7.93 7.39
N LYS A 16 -10.83 -6.64 7.75
CA LYS A 16 -12.05 -5.84 7.90
C LYS A 16 -12.31 -4.93 6.70
N ILE A 17 -11.37 -4.88 5.75
CA ILE A 17 -11.55 -4.17 4.49
C ILE A 17 -12.43 -5.04 3.60
N ASP A 18 -13.53 -4.47 3.16
CA ASP A 18 -14.44 -5.10 2.22
C ASP A 18 -13.90 -4.86 0.82
N TRP A 19 -12.95 -5.70 0.39
CA TRP A 19 -12.42 -5.76 -0.98
C TRP A 19 -13.56 -6.16 -1.93
N ASP A 20 -14.42 -5.20 -2.25
CA ASP A 20 -15.71 -5.44 -2.86
C ASP A 20 -15.51 -5.75 -4.36
N LYS A 21 -15.65 -7.03 -4.70
CA LYS A 21 -15.47 -7.60 -6.05
C LYS A 21 -16.50 -7.12 -7.09
N SER A 22 -17.40 -6.22 -6.73
CA SER A 22 -18.65 -5.97 -7.46
C SER A 22 -18.54 -5.00 -8.65
N SER A 23 -17.42 -4.29 -8.83
CA SER A 23 -17.24 -3.35 -9.94
C SER A 23 -15.87 -3.51 -10.62
N GLY A 24 -15.76 -4.52 -11.50
CA GLY A 24 -14.79 -4.60 -12.60
C GLY A 24 -13.35 -4.15 -12.31
N ASN A 25 -12.46 -5.13 -12.05
CA ASN A 25 -11.01 -5.00 -11.92
C ASN A 25 -10.53 -3.92 -10.92
N GLU A 26 -10.54 -4.29 -9.63
CA GLU A 26 -9.85 -3.57 -8.53
C GLU A 26 -8.32 -3.47 -8.71
N TRP A 27 -7.76 -4.14 -9.73
CA TRP A 27 -6.33 -4.21 -9.98
C TRP A 27 -5.92 -3.21 -11.05
N SER A 28 -5.18 -2.18 -10.63
CA SER A 28 -4.50 -1.24 -11.52
C SER A 28 -3.11 -1.77 -11.85
N PHE A 29 -2.74 -1.76 -13.13
CA PHE A 29 -1.40 -2.13 -13.56
C PHE A 29 -0.41 -1.01 -13.20
N VAL A 30 0.59 -1.33 -12.38
CA VAL A 30 1.62 -0.39 -11.90
C VAL A 30 3.01 -0.67 -12.51
N GLY A 31 3.16 -1.77 -13.24
CA GLY A 31 4.42 -2.22 -13.82
C GLY A 31 5.34 -2.95 -12.83
N GLU A 32 6.41 -3.56 -13.32
CA GLU A 32 7.41 -4.29 -12.52
C GLU A 32 8.82 -3.85 -12.94
N GLY A 33 9.75 -3.79 -11.97
CA GLY A 33 11.17 -3.54 -12.25
C GLY A 33 11.42 -2.20 -12.94
N SER A 34 12.00 -2.22 -14.14
CA SER A 34 12.28 -1.02 -14.93
C SER A 34 11.02 -0.34 -15.47
N ASP A 35 9.93 -1.10 -15.61
CA ASP A 35 8.67 -0.63 -16.19
C ASP A 35 7.70 -0.10 -15.13
N PHE A 36 8.13 -0.06 -13.87
CA PHE A 36 7.33 0.48 -12.78
C PHE A 36 7.03 1.97 -12.99
N LYS A 37 5.74 2.30 -13.00
CA LYS A 37 5.20 3.63 -13.27
C LYS A 37 5.24 4.51 -12.02
N GLU A 38 6.46 4.80 -11.55
CA GLU A 38 6.70 5.48 -10.28
C GLU A 38 5.92 6.78 -10.10
N LEU A 39 5.87 7.62 -11.15
CA LEU A 39 5.14 8.89 -11.11
C LEU A 39 3.62 8.67 -11.01
N GLU A 40 3.05 7.78 -11.82
CA GLU A 40 1.61 7.47 -11.77
C GLU A 40 1.21 6.88 -10.41
N VAL A 41 2.06 6.02 -9.85
CA VAL A 41 1.85 5.44 -8.51
C VAL A 41 1.92 6.52 -7.44
N GLN A 42 2.89 7.44 -7.52
CA GLN A 42 3.00 8.54 -6.56
C GLN A 42 1.79 9.48 -6.65
N GLU A 43 1.36 9.87 -7.85
CA GLU A 43 0.16 10.69 -8.05
C GLU A 43 -1.11 10.02 -7.51
N PHE A 44 -1.25 8.71 -7.75
CA PHE A 44 -2.34 7.92 -7.17
C PHE A 44 -2.30 7.97 -5.63
N ILE A 45 -1.15 7.70 -5.02
CA ILE A 45 -0.96 7.73 -3.57
C ILE A 45 -1.31 9.12 -3.01
N ASP A 46 -0.85 10.19 -3.65
CA ASP A 46 -1.11 11.57 -3.24
C ASP A 46 -2.59 11.92 -3.30
N SER A 47 -3.32 11.39 -4.29
CA SER A 47 -4.77 11.59 -4.42
C SER A 47 -5.60 10.74 -3.45
N TYR A 48 -5.15 9.53 -3.14
CA TYR A 48 -5.90 8.56 -2.34
C TYR A 48 -5.76 8.80 -0.82
N PHE A 49 -4.55 9.15 -0.40
CA PHE A 49 -4.22 9.42 1.00
C PHE A 49 -4.15 10.92 1.28
N THR A 50 -4.90 11.35 2.29
CA THR A 50 -4.91 12.74 2.74
C THR A 50 -3.76 13.05 3.69
N GLU A 51 -3.24 12.03 4.36
CA GLU A 51 -2.20 12.08 5.38
C GLU A 51 -0.82 12.29 4.74
N ASP A 52 0.07 12.99 5.45
CA ASP A 52 1.45 13.24 4.96
C ASP A 52 2.43 12.11 5.32
N GLU A 53 2.04 11.25 6.24
CA GLU A 53 2.79 10.08 6.68
C GLU A 53 1.94 8.82 6.49
N LEU A 54 2.56 7.77 5.96
CA LEU A 54 1.95 6.47 5.70
C LEU A 54 2.80 5.38 6.34
N TYR A 55 2.18 4.25 6.65
CA TYR A 55 2.92 3.04 6.98
C TYR A 55 3.19 2.24 5.72
N LEU A 56 4.46 1.90 5.50
CA LEU A 56 4.88 0.91 4.53
C LEU A 56 5.07 -0.42 5.26
N VAL A 57 4.25 -1.41 4.88
CA VAL A 57 4.17 -2.71 5.51
C VAL A 57 4.60 -3.78 4.52
N ILE A 58 5.68 -4.47 4.83
CA ILE A 58 6.22 -5.56 4.03
C ILE A 58 6.09 -6.87 4.81
N ASP A 59 6.75 -6.93 5.97
CA ASP A 59 6.71 -8.08 6.86
C ASP A 59 6.79 -7.63 8.34
N ARG A 60 6.77 -8.61 9.26
CA ARG A 60 6.79 -8.38 10.71
C ARG A 60 8.01 -7.60 11.23
N HIS A 61 9.09 -7.56 10.48
CA HIS A 61 10.36 -6.90 10.80
C HIS A 61 10.59 -5.67 9.93
N ASN A 62 10.05 -5.66 8.71
CA ASN A 62 10.19 -4.61 7.72
C ASN A 62 8.86 -3.86 7.57
N SER A 63 8.48 -3.12 8.60
CA SER A 63 7.32 -2.23 8.56
C SER A 63 7.66 -0.93 9.28
N PHE A 64 7.39 0.22 8.66
CA PHE A 64 7.80 1.51 9.20
C PHE A 64 6.98 2.67 8.60
N ALA A 65 7.04 3.82 9.26
CA ALA A 65 6.45 5.05 8.75
C ALA A 65 7.34 5.67 7.67
N ILE A 66 6.71 6.18 6.62
CA ILE A 66 7.38 6.90 5.53
C ILE A 66 6.60 8.19 5.20
N PRO A 67 7.29 9.25 4.75
CA PRO A 67 6.62 10.40 4.15
C PRO A 67 5.87 9.98 2.88
N LYS A 68 4.63 10.45 2.71
CA LYS A 68 3.81 10.20 1.51
C LYS A 68 4.54 10.62 0.23
N SER A 69 5.28 11.73 0.28
CA SER A 69 6.07 12.25 -0.85
C SER A 69 7.19 11.32 -1.35
N LYS A 70 7.50 10.24 -0.62
CA LYS A 70 8.50 9.22 -1.00
C LYS A 70 7.87 7.86 -1.28
N ALA A 71 6.56 7.73 -1.16
CA ALA A 71 5.90 6.43 -1.14
C ALA A 71 6.05 5.65 -2.45
N GLY A 72 5.91 6.30 -3.62
CA GLY A 72 6.11 5.66 -4.92
C GLY A 72 7.53 5.12 -5.10
N ALA A 73 8.54 5.89 -4.68
CA ALA A 73 9.95 5.48 -4.74
C ALA A 73 10.24 4.30 -3.78
N GLU A 74 9.71 4.33 -2.56
CA GLU A 74 9.87 3.24 -1.59
C GLU A 74 9.17 1.96 -2.05
N VAL A 75 7.96 2.07 -2.62
CA VAL A 75 7.26 0.93 -3.21
C VAL A 75 8.10 0.32 -4.33
N LYS A 76 8.55 1.13 -5.31
CA LYS A 76 9.41 0.66 -6.41
C LYS A 76 10.65 -0.10 -5.92
N ALA A 77 11.32 0.46 -4.90
CA ALA A 77 12.56 -0.09 -4.38
C ALA A 77 12.37 -1.46 -3.67
N LYS A 78 11.16 -1.76 -3.19
CA LYS A 78 10.88 -2.93 -2.35
C LYS A 78 9.99 -3.98 -3.01
N LEU A 79 9.31 -3.65 -4.11
CA LEU A 79 8.29 -4.49 -4.75
C LEU A 79 8.86 -5.70 -5.52
N SER A 80 10.19 -5.88 -5.54
CA SER A 80 10.88 -6.84 -6.41
C SER A 80 10.69 -8.32 -6.06
N ASN A 81 10.29 -8.65 -4.83
CA ASN A 81 10.20 -10.04 -4.40
C ASN A 81 9.07 -10.33 -3.40
N GLN A 82 8.27 -9.33 -3.05
CA GLN A 82 7.24 -9.44 -2.03
C GLN A 82 6.20 -8.35 -2.19
N ASP A 83 4.98 -8.66 -1.76
CA ASP A 83 3.88 -7.71 -1.76
C ASP A 83 4.13 -6.62 -0.71
N ILE A 84 3.66 -5.41 -1.00
CA ILE A 84 3.76 -4.24 -0.13
C ILE A 84 2.37 -3.73 0.15
N THR A 85 2.09 -3.38 1.40
CA THR A 85 0.89 -2.64 1.76
C THR A 85 1.27 -1.24 2.23
N LEU A 86 0.68 -0.22 1.62
CA LEU A 86 0.63 1.12 2.18
C LEU A 86 -0.68 1.26 2.97
N CYS A 87 -0.62 1.85 4.16
CA CYS A 87 -1.80 2.20 4.91
C CYS A 87 -1.66 3.55 5.62
N ASN A 88 -2.79 4.21 5.85
CA ASN A 88 -2.79 5.42 6.66
C ASN A 88 -2.60 5.10 8.15
N ASN A 89 -2.32 6.13 8.94
CA ASN A 89 -2.06 5.98 10.38
C ASN A 89 -3.25 5.38 11.17
N ALA A 90 -4.47 5.50 10.63
CA ALA A 90 -5.68 4.90 11.23
C ALA A 90 -5.92 3.44 10.80
N PHE A 91 -5.11 2.88 9.90
CA PHE A 91 -5.30 1.55 9.31
C PHE A 91 -6.69 1.37 8.67
N SER A 92 -7.29 2.47 8.20
CA SER A 92 -8.64 2.52 7.63
C SER A 92 -8.64 2.60 6.11
N LYS A 93 -7.53 3.03 5.50
CA LYS A 93 -7.32 3.04 4.05
C LYS A 93 -6.05 2.26 3.74
N MET A 94 -6.10 1.39 2.74
CA MET A 94 -4.96 0.57 2.33
C MET A 94 -4.83 0.48 0.81
N VAL A 95 -3.58 0.35 0.36
CA VAL A 95 -3.21 0.01 -1.02
C VAL A 95 -2.25 -1.18 -0.95
N GLU A 96 -2.57 -2.25 -1.65
CA GLU A 96 -1.71 -3.43 -1.79
C GLU A 96 -1.09 -3.46 -3.16
N PHE A 97 0.22 -3.46 -3.21
CA PHE A 97 1.03 -3.67 -4.39
C PHE A 97 1.50 -5.10 -4.39
N SER A 98 1.20 -5.83 -5.47
CA SER A 98 1.76 -7.16 -5.67
C SER A 98 3.01 -7.10 -6.53
N TYR A 99 3.99 -7.94 -6.21
CA TYR A 99 5.27 -8.00 -6.94
C TYR A 99 5.10 -8.29 -8.44
N ILE A 100 3.96 -8.87 -8.85
CA ILE A 100 3.60 -9.13 -10.26
C ILE A 100 3.15 -7.86 -11.03
N GLY A 101 3.31 -6.68 -10.45
CA GLY A 101 3.08 -5.39 -11.12
C GLY A 101 1.63 -4.91 -11.15
N VAL A 102 0.82 -5.33 -10.17
CA VAL A 102 -0.57 -4.88 -9.99
C VAL A 102 -0.78 -4.29 -8.60
N ALA A 103 -1.70 -3.35 -8.48
CA ALA A 103 -2.09 -2.76 -7.21
C ALA A 103 -3.60 -2.75 -7.03
N LYS A 104 -4.08 -2.99 -5.81
CA LYS A 104 -5.48 -2.82 -5.42
C LYS A 104 -5.59 -1.90 -4.22
N HIS A 105 -6.69 -1.19 -4.07
CA HIS A 105 -6.87 -0.24 -2.97
C HIS A 105 -8.29 -0.28 -2.45
N ASP A 106 -8.44 -0.14 -1.14
CA ASP A 106 -9.77 -0.04 -0.54
C ASP A 106 -9.69 0.57 0.88
N ALA A 107 -10.86 0.84 1.46
CA ALA A 107 -11.02 1.42 2.77
C ALA A 107 -12.03 0.62 3.60
N ILE A 108 -11.85 0.64 4.92
CA ILE A 108 -12.85 0.10 5.85
C ILE A 108 -14.12 0.95 5.73
N LYS A 109 -15.24 0.33 5.34
CA LYS A 109 -16.57 0.97 5.36
C LYS A 109 -16.90 1.36 6.81
N SER A 110 -17.17 2.64 7.03
CA SER A 110 -17.66 3.18 8.31
C SER A 110 -19.09 2.75 8.61
#